data_AF-A0A2V8TSM5-F1
#
_entry.id   AF-A0A2V8TSM5-F1
#
_cell.length_a   1.000
_cell.length_b   1.000
_cell.length_c   1.000
_cell.angle_alpha   90.00
_cell.angle_beta   90.00
_cell.angle_gamma   90.00
#
_symmetry.space_group_name_H-M   'P 1'
#
loop_
_entity.id
_entity.type
_entity.pdbx_description
1 polymer ?
#
loop_
_entity_poly.entity_id
_entity_poly.type
_entity_poly.pdbx_seq_one_letter_code
_entity_poly.pdbx_strand_id
1 'polypeptide(L)'
;MLLTIREASQLIGRTPATVRRYIRSGRLKADKEIGKFGEEYKIRREDLLALGFPAPSELPARVEPSVPSARESGPRDMMVPAALFNDLLMKHEQLLVQYGMIRAGGQKLLEFKAAAETGEEELQKAEERYQTLRARAIREIQFLRKHMREAEIEVEERNIEITLLQEKIKRLDMAAAHAASVETFDRSVEEIRQKEREIARIQEDEPKAAGAYDPSGDWLQTLSPADGDKDN
;
A
#
# COMPACT_ATOMS: atom_id res chain seq x y z
N MET A 1 -49.25 -16.16 -26.84
CA MET A 1 -49.94 -15.58 -25.64
C MET A 1 -49.04 -15.80 -24.43
N LEU A 2 -48.75 -14.72 -23.69
CA LEU A 2 -47.95 -14.78 -22.46
C LEU A 2 -48.87 -15.04 -21.26
N LEU A 3 -48.52 -16.05 -20.48
CA LEU A 3 -49.31 -16.53 -19.34
C LEU A 3 -48.54 -16.27 -18.04
N THR A 4 -49.27 -15.89 -17.00
CA THR A 4 -48.72 -15.83 -15.64
C THR A 4 -48.50 -17.23 -15.07
N ILE A 5 -47.68 -17.35 -14.01
CA ILE A 5 -47.48 -18.63 -13.30
C ILE A 5 -48.82 -19.25 -12.87
N ARG A 6 -49.78 -18.42 -12.44
CA ARG A 6 -51.09 -18.90 -11.98
C ARG A 6 -51.90 -19.49 -13.12
N GLU A 7 -51.95 -18.82 -14.26
CA GLU A 7 -52.64 -19.32 -15.46
C GLU A 7 -51.95 -20.56 -16.04
N ALA A 8 -50.62 -20.57 -16.09
CA ALA A 8 -49.84 -21.74 -16.49
C ALA A 8 -50.08 -22.95 -15.59
N SER A 9 -50.22 -22.71 -14.28
CA SER A 9 -50.53 -23.76 -13.29
C SER A 9 -51.92 -24.37 -13.50
N GLN A 10 -52.90 -23.53 -13.87
CA GLN A 10 -54.27 -23.97 -14.18
C GLN A 10 -54.31 -24.78 -15.48
N LEU A 11 -53.55 -24.38 -16.50
CA LEU A 11 -53.53 -25.07 -17.79
C LEU A 11 -52.87 -26.45 -17.72
N ILE A 12 -51.83 -26.63 -16.90
CA ILE A 12 -51.12 -27.91 -16.74
C ILE A 12 -51.75 -28.77 -15.61
N GLY A 13 -52.64 -28.20 -14.79
CA GLY A 13 -53.22 -28.89 -13.64
C GLY A 13 -52.21 -29.20 -12.53
N ARG A 14 -51.18 -28.37 -12.38
CA ARG A 14 -50.11 -28.53 -11.37
C ARG A 14 -50.06 -27.33 -10.44
N THR A 15 -49.40 -27.47 -9.29
CA THR A 15 -49.29 -26.36 -8.35
C THR A 15 -48.40 -25.24 -8.90
N PRO A 16 -48.65 -23.96 -8.58
CA PRO A 16 -47.77 -22.84 -8.93
C PRO A 16 -46.32 -23.01 -8.46
N ALA A 17 -46.10 -23.77 -7.39
CA ALA A 17 -44.76 -24.09 -6.88
C ALA A 17 -43.98 -24.99 -7.85
N THR A 18 -44.65 -25.97 -8.46
CA THR A 18 -44.06 -26.86 -9.47
C THR A 18 -43.64 -26.07 -10.72
N VAL A 19 -44.49 -25.14 -11.18
CA VAL A 19 -44.15 -24.25 -12.32
C VAL A 19 -42.91 -23.42 -12.01
N ARG A 20 -42.84 -22.79 -10.81
CA ARG A 20 -41.65 -22.06 -10.35
C ARG A 20 -40.41 -22.93 -10.25
N ARG A 21 -40.56 -24.20 -9.89
CA ARG A 21 -39.44 -25.16 -9.85
C ARG A 21 -38.92 -25.45 -11.26
N TYR A 22 -39.79 -25.62 -12.24
CA TYR A 22 -39.39 -25.87 -13.64
C TYR A 22 -38.69 -24.69 -14.30
N ILE A 23 -39.11 -23.46 -13.97
CA ILE A 23 -38.41 -22.24 -14.39
C ILE A 23 -37.00 -22.20 -13.75
N ARG A 24 -36.91 -22.41 -12.43
CA ARG A 24 -35.63 -22.42 -11.72
C ARG A 24 -34.68 -23.52 -12.20
N SER A 25 -35.20 -24.68 -12.58
CA SER A 25 -34.40 -25.78 -13.11
C SER A 25 -34.09 -25.66 -14.60
N GLY A 26 -34.47 -24.56 -15.27
CA GLY A 26 -34.25 -24.33 -16.69
C GLY A 26 -35.05 -25.24 -17.63
N ARG A 27 -36.01 -26.01 -17.10
CA ARG A 27 -36.86 -26.92 -17.89
C ARG A 27 -37.97 -26.17 -18.63
N LEU A 28 -38.39 -25.02 -18.09
CA LEU A 28 -39.40 -24.16 -18.68
C LEU A 28 -38.80 -22.77 -18.90
N LYS A 29 -38.85 -22.29 -20.15
CA LYS A 29 -38.42 -20.93 -20.48
C LYS A 29 -39.48 -19.93 -20.03
N ALA A 30 -39.05 -18.89 -19.33
CA ALA A 30 -39.92 -17.82 -18.87
C ALA A 30 -39.16 -16.50 -18.92
N ASP A 31 -39.85 -15.46 -19.39
CA ASP A 31 -39.35 -14.10 -19.43
C ASP A 31 -39.69 -13.41 -18.10
N LYS A 32 -38.74 -12.70 -17.52
CA LYS A 32 -38.95 -11.92 -16.29
C LYS A 32 -39.38 -10.52 -16.68
N GLU A 33 -40.59 -10.14 -16.27
CA GLU A 33 -41.13 -8.78 -16.45
C GLU A 33 -41.42 -8.15 -15.10
N ILE A 34 -41.21 -6.83 -14.99
CA ILE A 34 -41.53 -6.08 -13.76
C ILE A 34 -43.04 -5.79 -13.77
N GLY A 35 -43.77 -6.51 -12.93
CA GLY A 35 -45.22 -6.34 -12.73
C GLY A 35 -45.55 -5.38 -11.59
N LYS A 36 -46.86 -5.19 -11.35
CA LYS A 36 -47.39 -4.29 -10.30
C LYS A 36 -47.00 -4.70 -8.87
N PHE A 37 -46.58 -5.95 -8.67
CA PHE A 37 -46.19 -6.51 -7.38
C PHE A 37 -44.75 -7.05 -7.35
N GLY A 38 -43.89 -6.56 -8.25
CA GLY A 38 -42.49 -6.99 -8.39
C GLY A 38 -42.25 -7.86 -9.62
N GLU A 39 -41.12 -8.57 -9.66
CA GLU A 39 -40.75 -9.43 -10.79
C GLU A 39 -41.74 -10.60 -10.97
N GLU A 40 -42.46 -10.61 -12.09
CA GLU A 40 -43.35 -11.68 -12.50
C GLU A 40 -42.75 -12.46 -13.66
N TYR A 41 -42.89 -13.79 -13.62
CA TYR A 41 -42.51 -14.65 -14.75
C TYR A 41 -43.68 -14.75 -15.73
N LYS A 42 -43.43 -14.38 -16.99
CA LYS A 42 -44.32 -14.61 -18.12
C LYS A 42 -43.84 -15.81 -18.91
N ILE A 43 -44.75 -16.74 -19.18
CA ILE A 43 -44.45 -18.01 -19.82
C ILE A 43 -45.20 -18.08 -21.15
N ARG A 44 -44.54 -18.51 -22.22
CA ARG A 44 -45.22 -18.74 -23.49
C ARG A 44 -46.01 -20.04 -23.44
N ARG A 45 -47.22 -20.02 -24.01
CA ARG A 45 -48.08 -21.20 -24.11
C ARG A 45 -47.41 -22.37 -24.83
N GLU A 46 -46.57 -22.08 -25.82
CA GLU A 46 -45.84 -23.09 -26.61
C GLU A 46 -44.81 -23.85 -25.76
N ASP A 47 -44.07 -23.15 -24.90
CA ASP A 47 -43.08 -23.76 -24.01
C ASP A 47 -43.73 -24.67 -22.94
N LEU A 48 -44.97 -24.36 -22.54
CA LEU A 48 -45.76 -25.18 -21.64
C LEU A 48 -46.24 -26.49 -22.30
N LEU A 49 -46.60 -26.43 -23.59
CA LEU A 49 -47.01 -27.61 -24.36
C LEU A 49 -45.80 -28.47 -24.74
N ALA A 50 -44.65 -27.85 -25.01
CA ALA A 50 -43.39 -28.54 -25.30
C ALA A 50 -42.90 -29.45 -24.15
N LEU A 51 -43.35 -29.21 -22.92
CA LEU A 51 -43.07 -30.07 -21.76
C LEU A 51 -43.84 -31.40 -21.79
N GLY A 52 -44.68 -31.66 -22.80
CA GLY A 52 -45.36 -32.94 -22.99
C GLY A 52 -46.54 -33.16 -22.05
N PHE A 53 -47.10 -32.08 -21.49
CA PHE A 53 -48.33 -32.18 -20.70
C PHE A 53 -49.55 -32.15 -21.63
N PRO A 54 -50.49 -33.10 -21.51
CA PRO A 54 -51.65 -33.14 -22.38
C PRO A 54 -52.50 -31.87 -22.20
N ALA A 55 -53.02 -31.35 -23.32
CA ALA A 55 -53.99 -30.27 -23.30
C ALA A 55 -55.19 -30.65 -22.42
N PRO A 56 -55.91 -29.69 -21.80
CA PRO A 56 -56.96 -29.95 -20.81
C PRO A 56 -58.18 -30.73 -21.34
N SER A 57 -58.19 -31.13 -22.61
CA SER A 57 -59.22 -31.96 -23.25
C SER A 57 -59.07 -33.46 -22.97
N GLU A 58 -57.91 -33.92 -22.50
CA GLU A 58 -57.63 -35.35 -22.28
C GLU A 58 -57.01 -35.60 -20.90
N LEU A 59 -57.66 -35.08 -19.86
CA LEU A 59 -57.42 -35.54 -18.50
C LEU A 59 -58.71 -36.21 -17.98
N PRO A 60 -58.62 -37.40 -17.36
CA PRO A 60 -59.77 -38.02 -16.71
C PRO A 60 -60.33 -37.05 -15.67
N ALA A 61 -61.66 -37.01 -15.57
CA ALA A 61 -62.40 -36.13 -14.68
C ALA A 61 -61.70 -35.98 -13.34
N ARG A 62 -61.45 -34.72 -12.98
CA ARG A 62 -61.01 -34.28 -11.66
C ARG A 62 -61.72 -35.12 -10.60
N VAL A 63 -61.00 -36.05 -9.97
CA VAL A 63 -61.41 -36.59 -8.68
C VAL A 63 -61.38 -35.37 -7.78
N GLU A 64 -62.56 -34.81 -7.51
CA GLU A 64 -62.72 -33.87 -6.41
C GLU A 64 -62.02 -34.47 -5.20
N PRO A 65 -61.31 -33.69 -4.38
CA PRO A 65 -60.88 -34.20 -3.09
C PRO A 65 -62.18 -34.54 -2.34
N SER A 66 -62.61 -35.80 -2.42
CA SER A 66 -63.57 -36.35 -1.50
C SER A 66 -62.89 -36.20 -0.15
N VAL A 67 -63.25 -35.12 0.54
CA VAL A 67 -63.20 -35.09 1.99
C VAL A 67 -63.81 -36.42 2.39
N PRO A 68 -63.08 -37.32 3.07
CA PRO A 68 -63.66 -38.60 3.41
C PRO A 68 -64.87 -38.29 4.30
N SER A 69 -66.06 -38.39 3.71
CA SER A 69 -67.32 -38.50 4.43
C SER A 69 -67.38 -39.91 5.01
N ALA A 70 -66.42 -40.23 5.86
CA ALA A 70 -66.42 -41.41 6.70
C ALA A 70 -67.07 -41.04 8.03
N ARG A 71 -68.36 -40.74 7.97
CA ARG A 71 -69.28 -41.03 9.08
C ARG A 71 -70.17 -42.18 8.65
N GLU A 72 -69.54 -43.27 8.24
CA GLU A 72 -70.17 -44.57 8.31
C GLU A 72 -69.98 -45.07 9.74
N SER A 73 -71.11 -45.16 10.43
CA SER A 73 -71.30 -45.80 11.71
C SER A 73 -70.66 -47.19 11.75
N GLY A 74 -69.47 -47.28 12.35
CA GLY A 74 -68.88 -48.53 12.82
C GLY A 74 -69.46 -48.93 14.19
N PRO A 75 -69.67 -50.23 14.46
CA PRO A 75 -70.16 -50.68 15.75
C PRO A 75 -69.02 -50.78 16.78
N ARG A 76 -69.38 -50.46 18.02
CA ARG A 76 -68.72 -50.80 19.30
C ARG A 76 -67.50 -49.96 19.68
N ASP A 77 -67.51 -49.57 20.96
CA ASP A 77 -66.38 -49.15 21.76
C ASP A 77 -65.12 -49.97 21.44
N MET A 78 -64.31 -49.49 20.49
CA MET A 78 -62.91 -49.87 20.44
C MET A 78 -62.23 -49.10 21.57
N MET A 79 -62.36 -49.61 22.80
CA MET A 79 -61.51 -49.18 23.91
C MET A 79 -60.07 -49.47 23.49
N VAL A 80 -59.36 -48.43 23.03
CA VAL A 80 -57.93 -48.51 22.81
C VAL A 80 -57.31 -48.90 24.14
N PRO A 81 -56.56 -50.02 24.22
CA PRO A 81 -55.90 -50.41 25.45
C PRO A 81 -55.11 -49.24 26.02
N ALA A 82 -55.34 -48.92 27.30
CA ALA A 82 -54.73 -47.75 27.95
C ALA A 82 -53.19 -47.74 27.83
N ALA A 83 -52.57 -48.92 27.77
CA ALA A 83 -51.14 -49.07 27.51
C ALA A 83 -50.71 -48.47 26.16
N LEU A 84 -51.43 -48.74 25.07
CA LEU A 84 -51.10 -48.21 23.73
C LEU A 84 -51.30 -46.69 23.67
N PHE A 85 -52.33 -46.18 24.36
CA PHE A 85 -52.55 -44.75 24.46
C PHE A 85 -51.42 -44.05 25.22
N ASN A 86 -51.00 -44.62 26.36
CA ASN A 86 -49.89 -44.09 27.16
C ASN A 86 -48.56 -44.13 26.38
N ASP A 87 -48.28 -45.22 25.65
CA ASP A 87 -47.08 -45.33 24.81
C ASP A 87 -47.08 -44.29 23.68
N LEU A 88 -48.24 -44.06 23.05
CA LEU A 88 -48.38 -43.04 22.01
C LEU A 88 -48.18 -41.63 22.58
N LEU A 89 -48.74 -41.36 23.76
CA LEU A 89 -48.58 -40.10 24.46
C LEU A 89 -47.11 -39.85 24.82
N MET A 90 -46.42 -40.85 25.37
CA MET A 90 -44.98 -40.75 25.67
C MET A 90 -44.16 -40.47 24.40
N LYS A 91 -44.45 -41.15 23.29
CA LYS A 91 -43.77 -40.89 22.01
C LYS A 91 -44.07 -39.48 21.48
N HIS A 92 -45.29 -38.99 21.66
CA HIS A 92 -45.68 -37.65 21.28
C HIS A 92 -44.89 -36.60 22.07
N GLU A 93 -44.79 -36.76 23.39
CA GLU A 93 -43.98 -35.89 24.24
C GLU A 93 -42.49 -35.92 23.84
N GLN A 94 -41.94 -37.10 23.60
CA GLN A 94 -40.56 -37.25 23.12
C GLN A 94 -40.32 -36.52 21.79
N LEU A 95 -41.25 -36.65 20.83
CA LEU A 95 -41.16 -35.97 19.55
C LEU A 95 -41.27 -34.45 19.69
N LEU A 96 -42.11 -33.95 20.60
CA LEU A 96 -42.21 -32.52 20.89
C LEU A 96 -40.90 -31.96 21.46
N VAL A 97 -40.27 -32.70 22.38
CA VAL A 97 -38.97 -32.31 22.93
C VAL A 97 -37.90 -32.31 21.83
N GLN A 98 -37.83 -33.37 21.03
CA GLN A 98 -36.88 -33.45 19.92
C GLN A 98 -37.08 -32.32 18.90
N TYR A 99 -38.32 -32.01 18.54
CA TYR A 99 -38.65 -30.89 17.66
C TYR A 99 -38.22 -29.55 18.28
N GLY A 100 -38.48 -29.34 19.57
CA GLY A 100 -38.04 -28.15 20.30
C GLY A 100 -36.51 -27.99 20.26
N MET A 101 -35.77 -29.07 20.48
CA MET A 101 -34.32 -29.08 20.39
C MET A 101 -33.81 -28.77 18.99
N ILE A 102 -34.38 -29.39 17.95
CA ILE A 102 -34.00 -29.13 16.55
C ILE A 102 -34.30 -27.68 16.17
N ARG A 103 -35.46 -27.15 16.58
CA ARG A 103 -35.83 -25.76 16.31
C ARG A 103 -34.88 -24.77 17.00
N ALA A 104 -34.57 -24.99 18.27
CA ALA A 104 -33.62 -24.16 19.01
C ALA A 104 -32.21 -24.26 18.42
N GLY A 105 -31.77 -25.46 18.03
CA GLY A 105 -30.49 -25.68 17.34
C GLY A 105 -30.43 -24.96 15.99
N GLY A 106 -31.50 -25.02 15.20
CA GLY A 106 -31.63 -24.31 13.94
C GLY A 106 -31.57 -22.79 14.10
N GLN A 107 -32.21 -22.25 15.14
CA GLN A 107 -32.14 -20.82 15.46
C GLN A 107 -30.70 -20.38 15.80
N LYS A 108 -30.00 -21.13 16.67
CA LYS A 108 -28.60 -20.85 16.99
C LYS A 108 -27.68 -20.91 15.77
N LEU A 109 -27.93 -21.85 14.86
CA LEU A 109 -27.14 -21.96 13.63
C LEU A 109 -27.31 -20.72 12.74
N LEU A 110 -28.53 -20.17 12.65
CA LEU A 110 -28.77 -18.92 11.93
C LEU A 110 -28.09 -17.73 12.61
N GLU A 111 -28.08 -17.68 13.94
CA GLU A 111 -27.36 -16.65 14.71
C GLU A 111 -25.85 -16.73 14.46
N PHE A 112 -25.26 -17.95 14.48
CA PHE A 112 -23.84 -18.14 14.15
C PHE A 112 -23.53 -17.77 12.71
N LYS A 113 -24.42 -18.09 11.76
CA LYS A 113 -24.24 -17.71 10.36
C LYS A 113 -24.25 -16.19 10.21
N ALA A 114 -25.22 -15.51 10.83
CA ALA A 114 -25.29 -14.05 10.80
C ALA A 114 -24.04 -13.42 11.43
N ALA A 115 -23.58 -13.93 12.57
CA ALA A 115 -22.35 -13.45 13.22
C ALA A 115 -21.10 -13.67 12.35
N ALA A 116 -21.01 -14.81 11.67
CA ALA A 116 -19.92 -15.11 10.75
C ALA A 116 -19.93 -14.17 9.53
N GLU A 117 -21.10 -13.94 8.93
CA GLU A 117 -21.27 -13.01 7.80
C GLU A 117 -20.88 -11.58 8.19
N THR A 118 -21.31 -11.09 9.37
CA THR A 118 -20.89 -9.77 9.86
C THR A 118 -19.38 -9.69 10.12
N GLY A 119 -18.79 -10.76 10.66
CA GLY A 119 -17.35 -10.82 10.89
C GLY A 119 -16.55 -10.83 9.59
N GLU A 120 -17.05 -11.50 8.55
CA GLU A 120 -16.45 -11.50 7.22
C GLU A 120 -16.49 -10.10 6.58
N GLU A 121 -17.62 -9.40 6.66
CA GLU A 121 -17.72 -8.02 6.16
C GLU A 121 -16.77 -7.06 6.89
N GLU A 122 -16.64 -7.18 8.21
CA GLU A 122 -15.73 -6.36 8.99
C GLU A 122 -14.27 -6.64 8.63
N LEU A 123 -13.93 -7.91 8.44
CA LEU A 123 -12.60 -8.33 8.02
C LEU A 123 -12.26 -7.80 6.64
N GLN A 124 -13.18 -7.90 5.67
CA GLN A 124 -13.00 -7.32 4.33
C GLN A 124 -12.77 -5.81 4.39
N LYS A 125 -13.59 -5.07 5.16
CA LYS A 125 -13.40 -3.62 5.37
C LYS A 125 -12.05 -3.29 6.00
N ALA A 126 -11.58 -4.11 6.94
CA ALA A 126 -10.27 -3.94 7.57
C ALA A 126 -9.12 -4.21 6.58
N GLU A 127 -9.24 -5.24 5.75
CA GLU A 127 -8.27 -5.57 4.69
C GLU A 127 -8.17 -4.45 3.65
N GLU A 128 -9.30 -3.91 3.19
CA GLU A 128 -9.32 -2.76 2.27
C GLU A 128 -8.63 -1.53 2.87
N ARG A 129 -8.90 -1.23 4.15
CA ARG A 129 -8.23 -0.14 4.88
C ARG A 129 -6.72 -0.40 4.98
N TYR A 130 -6.33 -1.63 5.28
CA TYR A 130 -4.92 -1.99 5.36
C TYR A 130 -4.22 -1.86 3.99
N GLN A 131 -4.85 -2.32 2.91
CA GLN A 131 -4.32 -2.22 1.56
C GLN A 131 -4.18 -0.76 1.10
N THR A 132 -5.16 0.10 1.39
CA THR A 132 -5.11 1.52 1.05
C THR A 132 -4.01 2.26 1.83
N LEU A 133 -3.86 1.98 3.13
CA LEU A 133 -2.75 2.47 3.95
C LEU A 133 -1.39 2.00 3.41
N ARG A 134 -1.27 0.71 3.08
CA ARG A 134 -0.05 0.14 2.50
C ARG A 134 0.31 0.80 1.16
N ALA A 135 -0.67 1.02 0.29
CA ALA A 135 -0.47 1.69 -0.99
C ALA A 135 -0.06 3.17 -0.82
N ARG A 136 -0.57 3.86 0.20
CA ARG A 136 -0.13 5.21 0.56
C ARG A 136 1.31 5.21 1.07
N ALA A 137 1.64 4.32 2.00
CA ALA A 137 2.98 4.21 2.56
C ALA A 137 4.03 3.89 1.48
N ILE A 138 3.72 2.99 0.54
CA ILE A 138 4.63 2.68 -0.58
C ILE A 138 4.89 3.92 -1.44
N ARG A 139 3.85 4.70 -1.77
CA ARG A 139 4.00 5.94 -2.55
C ARG A 139 4.84 6.98 -1.81
N GLU A 140 4.62 7.13 -0.51
CA GLU A 140 5.38 8.05 0.33
C GLU A 140 6.86 7.62 0.44
N ILE A 141 7.13 6.33 0.64
CA ILE A 141 8.50 5.80 0.64
C ILE A 141 9.18 6.05 -0.71
N GLN A 142 8.49 5.83 -1.82
CA GLN A 142 9.04 6.10 -3.16
C GLN A 142 9.34 7.59 -3.35
N PHE A 143 8.42 8.45 -2.93
CA PHE A 143 8.59 9.90 -2.97
C PHE A 143 9.80 10.35 -2.13
N LEU A 144 9.90 9.89 -0.89
CA LEU A 144 11.01 10.20 0.01
C LEU A 144 12.34 9.67 -0.54
N ARG A 145 12.37 8.46 -1.10
CA ARG A 145 13.58 7.91 -1.74
C ARG A 145 14.02 8.73 -2.95
N LYS A 146 13.07 9.23 -3.75
CA LYS A 146 13.37 10.10 -4.89
C LYS A 146 13.95 11.42 -4.41
N HIS A 147 13.34 12.05 -3.40
CA HIS A 147 13.84 13.29 -2.80
C HIS A 147 15.21 13.13 -2.15
N MET A 148 15.46 12.01 -1.46
CA MET A 148 16.78 11.71 -0.90
C MET A 148 17.84 11.63 -2.00
N ARG A 149 17.54 10.93 -3.10
CA ARG A 149 18.47 10.84 -4.24
C ARG A 149 18.71 12.19 -4.91
N GLU A 150 17.67 13.02 -5.06
CA GLU A 150 17.82 14.37 -5.60
C GLU A 150 18.68 15.26 -4.69
N ALA A 151 18.48 15.19 -3.38
CA ALA A 151 19.30 15.90 -2.41
C ALA A 151 20.75 15.41 -2.39
N GLU A 152 20.97 14.09 -2.53
CA GLU A 152 22.31 13.50 -2.68
C GLU A 152 23.04 14.08 -3.90
N ILE A 153 22.36 14.14 -5.06
CA ILE A 153 22.91 14.73 -6.29
C ILE A 153 23.23 16.22 -6.08
N GLU A 154 22.33 17.00 -5.47
CA GLU A 154 22.58 18.42 -5.20
C GLU A 154 23.80 18.63 -4.29
N VAL A 155 23.97 17.79 -3.26
CA VAL A 155 25.15 17.85 -2.39
C VAL A 155 26.42 17.49 -3.16
N GLU A 156 26.39 16.48 -4.04
CA GLU A 156 27.51 16.14 -4.91
C GLU A 156 27.87 17.30 -5.86
N GLU A 157 26.88 17.95 -6.47
CA GLU A 157 27.09 19.14 -7.31
C GLU A 157 27.73 20.29 -6.54
N ARG A 158 27.25 20.59 -5.33
CA ARG A 158 27.84 21.61 -4.45
C ARG A 158 29.25 21.26 -4.02
N ASN A 159 29.54 19.98 -3.76
CA ASN A 159 30.91 19.54 -3.45
C ASN A 159 31.84 19.75 -4.64
N ILE A 160 31.40 19.45 -5.87
CA ILE A 160 32.15 19.74 -7.09
C ILE A 160 32.39 21.26 -7.21
N GLU A 161 31.37 22.09 -6.98
CA GLU A 161 31.52 23.55 -6.98
C GLU A 161 32.55 24.04 -5.94
N ILE A 162 32.49 23.52 -4.71
CA ILE A 162 33.43 23.86 -3.64
C ILE A 162 34.85 23.48 -4.03
N THR A 163 35.07 22.29 -4.57
CA THR A 163 36.42 21.86 -5.01
C THR A 163 36.97 22.78 -6.11
N LEU A 164 36.15 23.15 -7.10
CA LEU A 164 36.54 24.11 -8.14
C LEU A 164 36.86 25.51 -7.56
N LEU A 165 36.07 25.98 -6.59
CA LEU A 165 36.34 27.26 -5.90
C LEU A 165 37.62 27.20 -5.07
N GLN A 166 37.88 26.09 -4.37
CA GLN A 166 39.12 25.87 -3.63
C GLN A 166 40.34 25.88 -4.56
N GLU A 167 40.26 25.28 -5.75
CA GLU A 167 41.33 25.36 -6.75
C GLU A 167 41.55 26.79 -7.25
N LYS A 168 40.48 27.54 -7.50
CA LYS A 168 40.58 28.96 -7.87
C LYS A 168 41.25 29.79 -6.79
N ILE A 169 40.86 29.59 -5.52
CA ILE A 169 41.48 30.26 -4.37
C ILE A 169 42.97 29.91 -4.31
N LYS A 170 43.33 28.63 -4.40
CA LYS A 170 44.74 28.21 -4.43
C LYS A 170 45.54 28.88 -5.55
N ARG A 171 44.98 29.00 -6.76
CA ARG A 171 45.65 29.69 -7.88
C ARG A 171 45.81 31.19 -7.62
N LEU A 172 44.80 31.84 -7.05
CA LEU A 172 44.87 33.24 -6.66
C LEU A 172 45.88 33.47 -5.53
N ASP A 173 45.93 32.59 -4.54
CA ASP A 173 46.91 32.64 -3.45
C ASP A 173 48.34 32.46 -3.98
N MET A 174 48.56 31.52 -4.91
CA MET A 174 49.86 31.38 -5.58
C MET A 174 50.23 32.61 -6.40
N ALA A 175 49.29 33.18 -7.15
CA ALA A 175 49.52 34.40 -7.92
C ALA A 175 49.83 35.60 -7.02
N ALA A 176 49.12 35.74 -5.89
CA ALA A 176 49.36 36.77 -4.89
C ALA A 176 50.72 36.59 -4.19
N ALA A 177 51.10 35.35 -3.85
CA ALA A 177 52.42 35.05 -3.29
C ALA A 177 53.55 35.36 -4.29
N HIS A 178 53.36 35.03 -5.58
CA HIS A 178 54.30 35.42 -6.63
C HIS A 178 54.38 36.94 -6.80
N ALA A 179 53.26 37.65 -6.83
CA ALA A 179 53.24 39.12 -6.90
C ALA A 179 53.98 39.75 -5.71
N ALA A 180 53.71 39.28 -4.49
CA ALA A 180 54.42 39.74 -3.29
C ALA A 180 55.93 39.47 -3.37
N SER A 181 56.35 38.31 -3.91
CA SER A 181 57.78 38.00 -4.11
C SER A 181 58.44 38.95 -5.12
N VAL A 182 57.74 39.30 -6.20
CA VAL A 182 58.23 40.26 -7.21
C VAL A 182 58.36 41.65 -6.59
N GLU A 183 57.37 42.11 -5.82
CA GLU A 183 57.46 43.40 -5.11
C GLU A 183 58.64 43.45 -4.13
N THR A 184 58.91 42.35 -3.39
CA THR A 184 60.08 42.29 -2.51
C THR A 184 61.39 42.28 -3.28
N PHE A 185 61.43 41.59 -4.43
CA PHE A 185 62.59 41.59 -5.31
C PHE A 185 62.86 42.99 -5.87
N ASP A 186 61.83 43.67 -6.37
CA ASP A 186 61.94 45.04 -6.89
C ASP A 186 62.46 46.01 -5.82
N ARG A 187 61.95 45.93 -4.59
CA ARG A 187 62.49 46.70 -3.45
C ARG A 187 63.97 46.41 -3.20
N SER A 188 64.38 45.13 -3.22
CA SER A 188 65.79 44.78 -3.04
C SER A 188 66.69 45.33 -4.16
N VAL A 189 66.19 45.35 -5.40
CA VAL A 189 66.92 45.91 -6.55
C VAL A 189 67.05 47.42 -6.41
N GLU A 190 66.01 48.11 -5.96
CA GLU A 190 66.06 49.54 -5.66
C GLU A 190 67.09 49.85 -4.56
N GLU A 191 67.10 49.08 -3.48
CA GLU A 191 68.09 49.21 -2.40
C GLU A 191 69.52 48.97 -2.90
N ILE A 192 69.74 47.94 -3.73
CA ILE A 192 71.05 47.68 -4.34
C ILE A 192 71.48 48.87 -5.21
N ARG A 193 70.60 49.37 -6.07
CA ARG A 193 70.90 50.55 -6.91
C ARG A 193 71.17 51.81 -6.09
N GLN A 194 70.51 52.00 -4.96
CA GLN A 194 70.81 53.09 -4.04
C GLN A 194 72.20 52.93 -3.43
N LYS A 195 72.52 51.74 -2.92
CA LYS A 195 73.86 51.43 -2.40
C LYS A 195 74.96 51.58 -3.46
N GLU A 196 74.72 51.15 -4.70
CA GLU A 196 75.65 51.36 -5.81
C GLU A 196 75.90 52.85 -6.09
N ARG A 197 74.86 53.68 -6.06
CA ARG A 197 75.01 55.14 -6.20
C ARG A 197 75.75 55.77 -5.02
N GLU A 198 75.52 55.29 -3.81
CA GLU A 198 76.25 55.74 -2.61
C GLU A 198 77.72 55.36 -2.69
N ILE A 199 78.04 54.12 -3.10
CA ILE A 199 79.42 53.67 -3.33
C ILE A 199 80.07 54.48 -4.45
N ALA A 200 79.37 54.72 -5.56
CA ALA A 200 79.89 55.56 -6.64
C ALA A 200 80.18 56.99 -6.17
N ARG A 201 79.33 57.57 -5.30
CA ARG A 201 79.61 58.86 -4.66
C ARG A 201 80.82 58.81 -3.73
N ILE A 202 80.98 57.75 -2.94
CA ILE A 202 82.16 57.57 -2.06
C ILE A 202 83.44 57.40 -2.89
N GLN A 203 83.36 56.76 -4.07
CA GLN A 203 84.50 56.64 -5.00
C GLN A 203 84.80 57.96 -5.74
N GLU A 204 83.79 58.79 -6.02
CA GLU A 204 84.00 60.16 -6.51
C GLU A 204 84.56 61.11 -5.43
N ASP A 205 84.19 60.87 -4.17
CA ASP A 205 84.66 61.61 -2.98
C ASP A 205 85.96 61.03 -2.39
N GLU A 206 86.63 60.10 -3.06
CA GLU A 206 87.95 59.61 -2.63
C GLU A 206 88.97 60.76 -2.76
N PRO A 207 89.45 61.37 -1.66
CA PRO A 207 90.53 62.31 -1.76
C PRO A 207 91.77 61.49 -2.12
N LYS A 208 92.55 61.99 -3.08
CA LYS A 208 93.95 61.59 -3.27
C LYS A 208 94.71 61.82 -1.95
N ALA A 209 94.66 60.86 -1.05
CA ALA A 209 95.51 60.78 0.13
C ALA A 209 96.33 59.51 -0.03
N ALA A 210 97.47 59.68 -0.71
CA ALA A 210 98.57 58.74 -0.70
C ALA A 210 99.01 58.52 0.77
N GLY A 211 98.59 57.40 1.35
CA GLY A 211 99.24 56.83 2.53
C GLY A 211 100.48 56.09 2.06
N ALA A 212 101.66 56.65 2.36
CA ALA A 212 102.95 56.05 2.08
C ALA A 212 103.02 54.62 2.64
N TYR A 213 103.39 53.69 1.78
CA TYR A 213 103.80 52.34 2.15
C TYR A 213 105.09 52.43 2.97
N ASP A 214 104.99 52.14 4.27
CA ASP A 214 106.13 52.01 5.19
C ASP A 214 106.62 50.55 5.17
N PRO A 215 107.87 50.27 4.75
CA PRO A 215 108.42 48.92 4.65
C PRO A 215 108.93 48.36 5.99
N SER A 216 108.69 49.04 7.11
CA SER A 216 109.11 48.61 8.46
C SER A 216 108.11 47.61 9.04
N GLY A 217 108.21 46.35 8.63
CA GLY A 217 107.33 45.26 9.08
C GLY A 217 107.32 45.04 10.60
N ASP A 218 106.35 45.63 11.30
CA ASP A 218 106.16 45.43 12.74
C ASP A 218 104.67 45.42 13.16
N TRP A 219 103.83 44.67 12.44
CA TRP A 219 102.42 44.44 12.80
C TRP A 219 102.16 43.10 13.50
N LEU A 220 103.21 42.37 13.85
CA LEU A 220 103.11 40.98 14.34
C LEU A 220 102.99 40.83 15.86
N GLN A 221 102.73 41.90 16.61
CA GLN A 221 102.50 41.78 18.05
C GLN A 221 101.42 42.74 18.53
N THR A 222 100.17 42.28 18.49
CA THR A 222 99.27 42.36 19.65
C THR A 222 97.93 41.69 19.31
N LEU A 223 97.50 40.82 20.23
CA LEU A 223 96.16 40.23 20.37
C LEU A 223 95.89 38.87 19.70
N SER A 224 96.51 37.84 20.26
CA SER A 224 95.78 36.64 20.71
C SER A 224 96.52 36.05 21.91
N PRO A 225 95.95 35.23 22.80
CA PRO A 225 94.54 34.81 22.99
C PRO A 225 94.11 34.88 24.48
N ALA A 226 92.83 34.61 24.79
CA ALA A 226 92.37 33.75 25.91
C ALA A 226 90.92 34.02 26.31
N ASP A 227 90.16 32.93 26.46
CA ASP A 227 89.09 32.66 27.42
C ASP A 227 87.89 33.64 27.47
N GLY A 228 86.63 33.23 27.41
CA GLY A 228 85.99 31.97 27.79
C GLY A 228 84.57 32.32 28.27
N ASP A 229 83.71 31.29 28.35
CA ASP A 229 82.41 31.26 29.04
C ASP A 229 81.15 31.93 28.43
N LYS A 230 80.26 31.03 27.96
CA LYS A 230 78.94 30.71 28.53
C LYS A 230 78.16 31.82 29.25
N ASP A 231 76.95 32.14 28.76
CA ASP A 231 75.66 31.65 29.28
C ASP A 231 74.48 32.48 28.75
N ASN A 232 73.34 31.78 28.55
CA ASN A 232 71.96 32.21 28.23
C ASN A 232 71.60 32.66 26.80
#